data_AF-A0A1E4IW09-F1
#
_entry.id   AF-A0A1E4IW09-F1
#
_cell.length_a   1.000
_cell.length_b   1.000
_cell.length_c   1.000
_cell.angle_alpha   90.00
_cell.angle_beta   90.00
_cell.angle_gamma   90.00
#
_symmetry.space_group_name_H-M   'P 1'
#
loop_
_entity.id
_entity.type
_entity.pdbx_description
1 polymer ?
#
loop_
_entity_poly.entity_id
_entity_poly.type
_entity_poly.pdbx_seq_one_letter_code
_entity_poly.pdbx_strand_id
1 'polypeptide(L)'
;MHATALPIDHHLDLVSDTEIGSYCFLSTGHVTATLGQGNGPICAPVFDYRVRSDGSVEVIDSSGRIELWRGLRVDGDLLHVERDGKPCTFTIRKPTP
;
A
#
# COMPACT_ATOMS: atom_id res chain seq x y z
N MET A 1 22.18 3.03 -6.76
CA MET A 1 21.05 2.78 -5.84
C MET A 1 19.80 3.24 -6.55
N HIS A 2 18.92 2.34 -6.99
CA HIS A 2 17.61 2.77 -7.49
C HIS A 2 16.71 2.99 -6.28
N ALA A 3 16.49 4.25 -5.91
CA ALA A 3 15.37 4.60 -5.05
C ALA A 3 14.12 4.22 -5.84
N THR A 4 13.47 3.13 -5.43
CA THR A 4 12.26 2.67 -6.11
C THR A 4 11.09 3.40 -5.48
N ALA A 5 10.36 4.17 -6.28
CA ALA A 5 9.34 5.10 -5.80
C ALA A 5 8.05 4.36 -5.46
N LEU A 6 7.44 4.74 -4.34
CA LEU A 6 6.06 4.40 -4.01
C LEU A 6 5.15 4.89 -5.16
N PRO A 7 4.29 4.04 -5.74
CA PRO A 7 3.35 4.46 -6.80
C PRO A 7 2.26 5.38 -6.23
N ILE A 8 2.49 6.69 -6.26
CA ILE A 8 1.55 7.72 -5.79
C ILE A 8 0.43 7.90 -6.82
N ASP A 9 -0.80 8.10 -6.34
CA ASP A 9 -2.03 8.28 -7.12
C ASP A 9 -2.35 7.07 -8.04
N HIS A 10 -1.82 5.90 -7.69
CA HIS A 10 -2.12 4.61 -8.29
C HIS A 10 -2.80 3.68 -7.29
N HIS A 11 -3.76 2.89 -7.77
CA HIS A 11 -4.37 1.83 -6.96
C HIS A 11 -3.43 0.62 -6.90
N LEU A 12 -3.25 0.09 -5.70
CA LEU A 12 -2.42 -1.06 -5.38
C LEU A 12 -3.33 -2.15 -4.82
N ASP A 13 -3.56 -3.21 -5.59
CA ASP A 13 -4.41 -4.32 -5.16
C ASP A 13 -3.56 -5.50 -4.71
N LEU A 14 -3.78 -5.95 -3.47
CA LEU A 14 -3.09 -7.09 -2.88
C LEU A 14 -3.36 -8.34 -3.70
N VAL A 15 -2.28 -9.02 -4.07
CA VAL A 15 -2.33 -10.35 -4.67
C VAL A 15 -2.45 -11.35 -3.52
N SER A 16 -3.68 -11.79 -3.23
CA SER A 16 -3.99 -12.75 -2.18
C SER A 16 -5.27 -13.52 -2.51
N ASP A 17 -5.31 -14.81 -2.17
CA ASP A 17 -6.49 -15.66 -2.36
C ASP A 17 -7.50 -15.51 -1.21
N THR A 18 -7.05 -15.02 -0.05
CA THR A 18 -7.84 -15.02 1.20
C THR A 18 -8.19 -13.63 1.70
N GLU A 19 -7.40 -12.63 1.33
CA GLU A 19 -7.51 -11.26 1.83
C GLU A 19 -7.79 -10.28 0.70
N ILE A 20 -8.57 -9.26 1.01
CA ILE A 20 -8.78 -8.11 0.12
C ILE A 20 -8.03 -6.94 0.74
N GLY A 21 -7.15 -6.32 -0.06
CA GLY A 21 -6.46 -5.11 0.32
C GLY A 21 -6.21 -4.26 -0.91
N SER A 22 -7.00 -3.21 -1.10
CA SER A 22 -6.72 -2.18 -2.11
C SER A 22 -6.23 -0.92 -1.41
N TYR A 23 -5.17 -0.30 -1.90
CA TYR A 23 -4.56 0.90 -1.32
C TYR A 23 -4.32 1.93 -2.43
N CYS A 24 -4.56 3.21 -2.16
CA CYS A 24 -4.14 4.30 -3.03
C CYS A 24 -3.45 5.36 -2.18
N PHE A 25 -2.14 5.49 -2.37
CA PHE A 25 -1.32 6.50 -1.70
C PHE A 25 -1.51 7.81 -2.44
N LEU A 26 -2.16 8.78 -1.82
CA LEU A 26 -2.47 10.05 -2.44
C LEU A 26 -1.32 11.03 -2.28
N SER A 27 -1.09 11.87 -3.29
CA SER A 27 -0.10 12.96 -3.22
C SER A 27 -0.39 13.98 -2.11
N THR A 28 -1.60 13.96 -1.54
CA THR A 28 -2.03 14.79 -0.40
C THR A 28 -1.49 14.31 0.96
N GLY A 29 -0.84 13.14 1.03
CA GLY A 29 -0.31 12.59 2.28
C GLY A 29 -1.25 11.58 2.98
N HIS A 30 -2.36 11.22 2.35
CA HIS A 30 -3.29 10.21 2.86
C HIS A 30 -3.23 8.91 2.05
N VAL A 31 -3.72 7.81 2.65
CA VAL A 31 -3.94 6.53 1.96
C VAL A 31 -5.40 6.17 2.10
N THR A 32 -6.09 6.03 0.98
CA THR A 32 -7.42 5.39 0.98
C THR A 32 -7.21 3.90 0.83
N ALA A 33 -7.83 3.10 1.70
CA ALA A 33 -7.77 1.65 1.58
C ALA A 33 -9.15 1.01 1.56
N THR A 34 -9.24 -0.17 0.97
CA THR A 34 -10.38 -1.09 1.10
C THR A 34 -9.84 -2.41 1.61
N LEU A 35 -10.29 -2.82 2.79
CA LEU A 35 -9.83 -4.01 3.48
C LEU A 35 -10.97 -5.01 3.59
N GLY A 36 -10.68 -6.29 3.43
CA GLY A 36 -11.66 -7.35 3.54
C GLY A 36 -11.04 -8.74 3.51
N GLN A 37 -11.90 -9.73 3.36
CA GLN A 37 -11.53 -11.15 3.24
C GLN A 37 -12.39 -11.80 2.17
N GLY A 38 -12.20 -13.09 1.88
CA GLY A 38 -12.88 -13.83 0.79
C GLY A 38 -14.41 -13.69 0.65
N ASN A 39 -15.13 -13.12 1.62
CA ASN A 39 -16.56 -12.79 1.51
C ASN A 39 -16.85 -11.35 1.02
N GLY A 40 -15.82 -10.56 0.71
CA GLY A 40 -15.92 -9.20 0.21
C GLY A 40 -15.27 -8.14 1.12
N PRO A 41 -15.33 -6.86 0.68
CA PRO A 41 -14.86 -5.72 1.47
C PRO A 41 -15.57 -5.62 2.82
N ILE A 42 -14.80 -5.36 3.87
CA ILE A 42 -15.28 -5.21 5.26
C ILE A 42 -15.29 -3.74 5.66
N CYS A 43 -14.24 -2.98 5.31
CA CYS A 43 -14.13 -1.57 5.65
C CYS A 43 -13.30 -0.79 4.63
N ALA A 44 -13.50 0.52 4.58
CA ALA A 44 -12.76 1.43 3.71
C ALA A 44 -12.12 2.59 4.51
N PRO A 45 -11.06 2.31 5.31
CA PRO A 45 -10.43 3.34 6.12
C PRO A 45 -9.61 4.32 5.29
N VAL A 46 -9.43 5.52 5.84
CA VAL A 46 -8.45 6.51 5.38
C VAL A 46 -7.34 6.58 6.43
N PHE A 47 -6.11 6.49 5.97
CA PHE A 47 -4.89 6.57 6.78
C PHE A 47 -4.09 7.80 6.42
N ASP A 48 -3.18 8.19 7.30
CA ASP A 48 -2.06 9.06 6.93
C ASP A 48 -0.86 8.20 6.50
N TYR A 49 0.05 8.75 5.70
CA TYR A 49 1.34 8.11 5.50
C TYR A 49 2.50 9.11 5.49
N ARG A 50 3.69 8.59 5.77
CA ARG A 50 4.93 9.33 5.56
C ARG A 50 6.02 8.43 4.99
N VAL A 51 6.81 8.99 4.08
CA VAL A 51 8.00 8.35 3.53
C VAL A 51 9.20 8.73 4.40
N ARG A 52 9.97 7.74 4.83
CA ARG A 52 11.17 7.91 5.66
C ARG A 52 12.42 8.10 4.80
N SER A 53 13.48 8.62 5.41
CA SER A 53 14.76 8.87 4.73
C SER A 53 15.43 7.61 4.16
N ASP A 54 15.11 6.44 4.71
CA ASP A 54 15.58 5.14 4.22
C ASP A 54 14.70 4.55 3.10
N GLY A 55 13.68 5.29 2.65
CA GLY A 55 12.74 4.86 1.61
C GLY A 55 11.62 3.95 2.10
N SER A 56 11.56 3.65 3.41
CA SER A 56 10.41 2.95 3.99
C SER A 56 9.19 3.87 4.10
N VAL A 57 8.00 3.28 4.15
CA VAL A 57 6.73 4.01 4.24
C VAL A 57 6.01 3.59 5.50
N GLU A 58 5.59 4.56 6.29
CA GLU A 58 4.75 4.34 7.47
C GLU A 58 3.31 4.70 7.11
N VAL A 59 2.39 3.75 7.30
CA VAL A 59 0.94 3.95 7.18
C VAL A 59 0.36 4.02 8.58
N ILE A 60 -0.34 5.10 8.89
CA ILE A 60 -0.72 5.47 10.25
C ILE A 60 -2.25 5.51 10.32
N ASP A 61 -2.82 4.71 11.23
CA ASP A 61 -4.26 4.73 11.46
C ASP A 61 -4.71 5.80 12.45
N SER A 62 -6.02 6.01 12.53
CA SER A 62 -6.63 7.03 13.39
C SER A 62 -6.39 6.80 14.89
N SER A 63 -5.94 5.59 15.28
CA SER A 63 -5.52 5.28 16.65
C SER A 63 -4.03 5.56 16.91
N GLY A 64 -3.29 5.94 15.86
CA GLY A 64 -1.85 6.17 15.90
C GLY A 64 -1.02 4.89 15.73
N ARG A 65 -1.64 3.74 15.43
CA ARG A 65 -0.90 2.52 15.13
C ARG A 65 -0.25 2.66 13.75
N ILE A 66 1.00 2.22 13.68
CA ILE A 66 1.85 2.34 12.49
C ILE A 66 2.05 0.95 11.89
N GLU A 67 1.69 0.80 10.63
CA GLU A 67 2.10 -0.31 9.78
C GLU A 67 3.29 0.13 8.93
N LEU A 68 4.37 -0.65 8.92
CA LEU A 68 5.62 -0.29 8.27
C LEU A 68 5.85 -1.10 7.00
N TRP A 69 6.08 -0.39 5.90
CA TRP A 69 6.32 -0.92 4.57
C TRP A 69 7.78 -0.70 4.18
N ARG A 70 8.51 -1.77 3.90
CA ARG A 70 9.95 -1.75 3.58
C ARG A 70 10.26 -2.45 2.27
N GLY A 71 11.42 -2.13 1.71
CA GLY A 71 11.95 -2.85 0.55
C GLY A 71 11.05 -2.75 -0.68
N LEU A 72 10.41 -1.59 -0.89
CA LEU A 72 9.52 -1.37 -2.03
C LEU A 72 10.30 -1.61 -3.33
N ARG A 73 9.83 -2.54 -4.15
CA ARG A 73 10.41 -2.89 -5.45
C ARG A 73 9.31 -3.02 -6.49
N VAL A 74 9.32 -2.16 -7.49
CA VAL A 74 8.44 -2.25 -8.65
C VAL A 74 9.08 -3.18 -9.68
N ASP A 75 8.28 -4.12 -10.19
CA ASP A 75 8.65 -5.08 -11.23
C ASP A 75 7.49 -5.16 -12.25
N GLY A 76 7.61 -4.40 -13.33
CA GLY A 76 6.50 -4.17 -14.27
C GLY A 76 5.30 -3.51 -13.58
N ASP A 77 4.15 -4.18 -13.63
CA ASP A 77 2.90 -3.72 -12.99
C ASP A 77 2.74 -4.32 -11.57
N LEU A 78 3.80 -4.86 -10.98
CA LEU A 78 3.78 -5.39 -9.62
C LEU A 78 4.61 -4.53 -8.68
N LEU A 79 4.13 -4.35 -7.46
CA LEU A 79 4.89 -3.80 -6.34
C LEU A 79 5.11 -4.91 -5.31
N HIS A 80 6.37 -5.25 -5.07
CA HIS A 80 6.77 -6.10 -3.96
C HIS A 80 7.16 -5.23 -2.77
N VAL A 81 6.74 -5.63 -1.57
CA VAL A 81 7.00 -4.89 -0.33
C VAL A 81 6.98 -5.84 0.85
N GLU A 82 7.71 -5.51 1.91
CA GLU A 82 7.58 -6.15 3.21
C GLU A 82 6.68 -5.27 4.11
N ARG A 83 5.49 -5.75 4.47
CA ARG A 83 4.55 -5.11 5.40
C ARG A 83 4.64 -5.76 6.77
N ASP A 84 5.06 -4.99 7.78
CA ASP A 84 5.26 -5.48 9.16
C ASP A 84 6.05 -6.81 9.23
N GLY A 85 7.11 -6.92 8.43
CA GLY A 85 7.95 -8.12 8.37
C GLY A 85 7.40 -9.24 7.47
N LYS A 86 6.24 -9.06 6.82
CA LYS A 86 5.65 -10.05 5.91
C LYS A 86 5.80 -9.61 4.45
N PRO A 87 6.35 -10.46 3.57
CA PRO A 87 6.39 -10.14 2.14
C PRO A 87 4.98 -10.16 1.55
N CYS A 88 4.63 -9.09 0.85
CA CYS A 88 3.38 -8.90 0.14
C CYS A 88 3.67 -8.44 -1.30
N THR A 89 2.76 -8.79 -2.21
CA THR A 89 2.81 -8.31 -3.60
C THR A 89 1.49 -7.63 -3.94
N PHE A 90 1.58 -6.49 -4.61
CA PHE A 90 0.43 -5.72 -5.09
C PHE A 90 0.50 -5.59 -6.60
N THR A 91 -0.65 -5.59 -7.26
CA THR A 91 -0.77 -5.15 -8.65
C THR A 91 -0.96 -3.63 -8.66
N ILE A 92 -0.19 -2.94 -9.47
CA ILE A 92 -0.27 -1.49 -9.68
C ILE A 92 -1.27 -1.25 -10.81
N ARG A 93 -2.40 -0.63 -10.51
CA ARG A 93 -3.37 -0.20 -11.51
C ARG A 93 -3.17 1.27 -11.85
N LYS A 94 -3.27 1.57 -13.15
CA LYS A 94 -3.32 2.97 -13.61
C LYS A 94 -4.67 3.57 -13.19
N PRO A 95 -4.70 4.83 -12.72
CA PRO A 95 -5.96 5.54 -12.57
C PRO A 95 -6.67 5.56 -13.93
N THR A 96 -7.96 5.22 -13.94
CA THR A 96 -8.79 5.26 -15.15
C THR A 96 -8.87 6.71 -15.64
N PRO A 97 -8.71 6.98 -16.96
CA PRO A 97 -8.73 8.34 -17.52
C PRO A 97 -10.01 9.13 -17.24
#